data_AF-A0A6L7GBE9-F1
#
_entry.id   AF-A0A6L7GBE9-F1
#
_cell.length_a   1.000
_cell.length_b   1.000
_cell.length_c   1.000
_cell.angle_alpha   90.00
_cell.angle_beta   90.00
_cell.angle_gamma   90.00
#
_symmetry.space_group_name_H-M   'P 1'
#
loop_
_entity.id
_entity.type
_entity.pdbx_description
1 polymer ?
#
loop_
_entity_poly.entity_id
_entity_poly.type
_entity_poly.pdbx_seq_one_letter_code
_entity_poly.pdbx_strand_id
1 'polypeptide(L)' 'GGGGAAAVVISQDLDELMEVSDNFGALNEGRLSQIRPAKGLSMEEIGLMMGGAHGMEVAHV' A
#
# COMPACT_ATOMS: atom_id res chain seq x y z
N GLY A 1 -26.56 8.56 10.73
CA GLY A 1 -26.80 7.63 9.62
C GLY A 1 -25.60 6.72 9.54
N GLY A 2 -25.79 5.42 9.83
CA GLY A 2 -24.72 4.42 9.84
C GLY A 2 -24.43 3.91 8.42
N GLY A 3 -23.28 3.29 8.12
CA GLY A 3 -22.10 2.97 8.91
C GLY A 3 -21.00 2.58 7.92
N GLY A 4 -19.77 3.05 8.14
CA GLY A 4 -18.62 2.62 7.34
C GLY A 4 -18.18 1.23 7.79
N ALA A 5 -17.87 0.35 6.84
CA ALA A 5 -17.22 -0.93 7.11
C ALA A 5 -15.75 -0.84 6.71
N ALA A 6 -14.87 -1.45 7.51
CA ALA A 6 -13.47 -1.65 7.16
C ALA A 6 -13.27 -3.13 6.82
N ALA A 7 -12.68 -3.41 5.66
CA ALA A 7 -12.31 -4.76 5.24
C ALA A 7 -10.79 -4.86 5.22
N VAL A 8 -10.26 -5.97 5.74
CA VAL A 8 -8.84 -6.32 5.62
C VAL A 8 -8.77 -7.49 4.66
N VAL A 9 -8.13 -7.27 3.51
CA VAL A 9 -7.93 -8.28 2.47
C VAL A 9 -6.47 -8.72 2.52
N ILE A 10 -6.26 -10.03 2.55
CA ILE A 10 -4.93 -10.63 2.44
C ILE A 10 -4.96 -11.48 1.17
N SER A 11 -4.26 -11.01 0.15
CA SER A 11 -4.07 -11.75 -1.10
C SER A 11 -2.60 -11.63 -1.51
N GLN A 12 -2.13 -12.59 -2.29
CA GLN A 12 -0.82 -12.54 -2.96
C GLN A 12 -0.94 -11.98 -4.39
N ASP A 13 -2.16 -11.89 -4.90
CA ASP A 13 -2.45 -11.33 -6.20
C ASP A 13 -2.56 -9.82 -6.08
N LEU A 14 -1.59 -9.13 -6.67
CA LEU A 14 -1.51 -7.67 -6.58
C LEU A 14 -2.56 -7.00 -7.46
N ASP A 15 -2.91 -7.58 -8.60
CA ASP A 15 -3.90 -6.99 -9.50
C ASP A 15 -5.29 -6.96 -8.83
N GLU A 16 -5.65 -8.05 -8.16
CA GLU A 16 -6.89 -8.14 -7.37
C GLU A 16 -6.91 -7.12 -6.22
N LEU A 17 -5.80 -7.00 -5.48
CA LEU A 17 -5.68 -6.01 -4.40
C LEU A 17 -5.84 -4.59 -4.92
N MET A 18 -5.25 -4.28 -6.06
CA MET A 18 -5.32 -2.95 -6.67
C MET A 18 -6.72 -2.64 -7.21
N GLU A 19 -7.49 -3.64 -7.64
CA GLU A 19 -8.87 -3.46 -8.10
C GLU A 19 -9.82 -3.01 -6.97
N VAL A 20 -9.58 -3.48 -5.74
CA VAL A 20 -10.46 -3.23 -4.59
C VAL A 20 -9.96 -2.15 -3.62
N SER A 21 -8.72 -1.68 -3.78
CA SER A 21 -8.09 -0.75 -2.83
C SER A 21 -8.26 0.72 -3.22
N ASP A 22 -8.68 1.55 -2.26
CA ASP A 22 -8.66 3.01 -2.43
C ASP A 22 -7.25 3.61 -2.22
N ASN A 23 -6.51 3.04 -1.28
CA ASN A 23 -5.18 3.47 -0.85
C ASN A 23 -4.21 2.29 -0.81
N PHE A 24 -2.94 2.57 -1.04
CA PHE A 24 -1.87 1.58 -1.02
C PHE A 24 -0.70 2.05 -0.15
N GLY A 25 -0.12 1.12 0.60
CA GLY A 25 1.13 1.28 1.33
C GLY A 25 1.85 -0.05 1.40
N ALA A 26 3.17 -0.04 1.22
CA ALA A 26 3.98 -1.25 1.26
C ALA A 26 4.68 -1.37 2.63
N LEU A 27 4.58 -2.54 3.25
CA LEU A 27 5.35 -2.89 4.43
C LEU A 27 6.59 -3.67 4.01
N ASN A 28 7.77 -3.09 4.23
CA ASN A 28 9.06 -3.69 3.91
C ASN A 28 9.98 -3.55 5.14
N GLU A 29 10.66 -4.64 5.53
CA GLU A 29 11.58 -4.66 6.69
C GLU A 29 11.00 -4.05 7.99
N GLY A 30 9.69 -4.24 8.23
CA GLY A 30 9.00 -3.70 9.40
C GLY A 30 8.69 -2.21 9.33
N ARG A 31 8.92 -1.55 8.18
CA ARG A 31 8.58 -0.14 7.93
C ARG A 31 7.49 -0.03 6.88
N LEU A 32 6.44 0.70 7.22
CA LEU A 32 5.36 1.01 6.30
C LEU A 32 5.71 2.27 5.50
N SER A 33 5.57 2.22 4.18
CA SER A 33 5.71 3.39 3.32
C SER A 33 4.62 4.44 3.64
N GLN A 34 4.79 5.67 3.15
CA GLN A 34 3.66 6.60 3.11
C GLN A 34 2.49 5.99 2.32
N ILE A 35 1.30 6.06 2.91
CA ILE A 35 0.06 5.61 2.28
C ILE A 35 -0.36 6.66 1.26
N ARG A 36 -0.70 6.21 0.06
CA ARG A 36 -1.15 7.09 -1.04
C ARG A 36 -2.31 6.46 -1.81
N PRO A 37 -3.08 7.23 -2.58
CA PRO A 37 -4.14 6.68 -3.42
C PRO A 37 -3.60 5.55 -4.30
N ALA A 38 -4.29 4.41 -4.33
CA ALA A 38 -3.95 3.28 -5.17
C ALA A 38 -4.16 3.62 -6.65
N LYS A 39 -5.18 4.44 -6.93
CA LYS A 39 -5.49 4.93 -8.27
C LYS A 39 -4.30 5.69 -8.87
N GLY A 40 -3.82 5.21 -10.01
CA GLY A 40 -2.74 5.82 -10.77
C GLY A 40 -1.34 5.33 -10.39
N LEU A 41 -1.21 4.41 -9.44
CA LEU A 41 0.03 3.66 -9.25
C LEU A 41 0.21 2.65 -10.39
N SER A 42 1.40 2.63 -10.96
CA SER A 42 1.84 1.57 -11.87
C SER A 42 2.38 0.37 -11.10
N MET A 43 2.35 -0.80 -11.72
CA MET A 43 2.96 -2.02 -11.15
C MET A 43 4.46 -1.85 -10.88
N GLU A 44 5.14 -1.02 -11.67
CA GLU A 44 6.56 -0.69 -11.49
C GLU A 44 6.79 0.13 -10.21
N GLU A 45 5.96 1.15 -9.96
CA GLU A 45 6.01 1.91 -8.71
C GLU A 45 5.71 1.03 -7.50
N ILE A 46 4.72 0.14 -7.61
CA ILE A 46 4.36 -0.78 -6.53
C ILE A 46 5.51 -1.76 -6.25
N GLY A 47 6.11 -2.35 -7.29
CA GLY A 47 7.26 -3.23 -7.14
C GLY A 47 8.42 -2.54 -6.43
N LEU A 48 8.70 -1.29 -6.77
CA LEU A 48 9.71 -0.49 -6.08
C LEU A 48 9.29 -0.15 -4.62
N MET A 49 8.00 0.01 -4.31
CA MET A 49 7.49 0.24 -2.93
C MET A 49 7.69 -0.99 -2.07
N MET A 50 7.37 -2.17 -2.62
CA MET A 50 7.58 -3.45 -1.97
C MET A 50 9.06 -3.78 -1.80
N GLY A 51 9.91 -3.34 -2.74
CA GLY A 51 11.36 -3.51 -2.71
C GLY A 51 12.13 -2.53 -1.82
N GLY A 52 11.44 -1.56 -1.18
CA GLY A 52 12.07 -0.58 -0.29
C GLY A 52 12.85 0.54 -0.98
N ALA A 53 12.67 0.73 -2.30
CA ALA A 53 13.46 1.68 -3.10
C ALA A 53 12.99 3.15 -3.01
N HIS A 54 11.89 3.41 -2.29
CA HIS A 54 11.33 4.77 -2.19
C HIS A 54 11.45 5.32 -0.79
N GLY A 55 12.22 6.40 -0.67
CA GLY A 55 12.12 7.40 0.40
C GLY A 55 11.76 6.84 1.76
N MET A 56 12.66 6.07 2.37
CA MET A 56 12.56 5.75 3.79
C MET A 56 12.72 7.05 4.58
N GLU A 57 11.63 7.78 4.79
CA GLU A 57 11.58 8.77 5.86
C GLU A 57 11.77 8.00 7.16
N VAL A 58 12.86 8.32 7.86
CA VAL A 58 13.24 7.72 9.12
C VAL A 58 12.11 7.98 10.10
N ALA A 59 11.35 6.95 10.45
CA ALA A 59 10.39 7.04 11.54
C ALA A 59 11.15 7.49 12.80
N HIS A 60 10.86 8.71 13.25
CA HIS A 60 11.38 9.26 14.50
C HIS A 60 10.75 8.50 15.67
N VAL A 61 11.54 7.67 16.34
CA VAL A 61 11.43 7.33 17.76
C VAL A 61 12.79 6.90 18.29
#